data_AF-A0A2M9EY00-F1
#
_entry.id   AF-A0A2M9EY00-F1
#
_cell.length_a   1.000
_cell.length_b   1.000
_cell.length_c   1.000
_cell.angle_alpha   90.00
_cell.angle_beta   90.00
_cell.angle_gamma   90.00
#
_symmetry.space_group_name_H-M   'P 1'
#
loop_
_entity.id
_entity.type
_entity.pdbx_description
1 polymer ?
#
loop_
_entity_poly.entity_id
_entity_poly.type
_entity_poly.pdbx_seq_one_letter_code
_entity_poly.pdbx_strand_id
1 'polypeptide(L)'
;MSTISRSHIRRWWCSNRKQEEAKRVQANKEFHLHDVVEMKKQHPCGTNAWKVIRVGADIRIKCEGCGHSVMIPRREFEKKMKKVLVHHEEQ
;
A
#
# COMPACT_ATOMS: atom_id res chain seq x y z
N MET A 1 -53.42 -11.91 -12.96
CA MET A 1 -52.71 -10.64 -13.22
C MET A 1 -52.44 -10.00 -11.87
N SER A 2 -51.26 -10.25 -11.29
CA SER A 2 -50.90 -9.75 -9.96
C SER A 2 -49.75 -8.76 -10.10
N THR A 3 -50.09 -7.49 -9.94
CA THR A 3 -49.21 -6.32 -10.09
C THR A 3 -48.26 -6.23 -8.89
N ILE A 4 -47.08 -6.84 -9.01
CA ILE A 4 -46.02 -6.68 -8.02
C ILE A 4 -45.42 -5.27 -8.18
N SER A 5 -45.49 -4.51 -7.08
CA SER A 5 -45.12 -3.10 -6.97
C SER A 5 -43.63 -2.81 -7.21
N ARG A 6 -43.37 -1.68 -7.90
CA ARG A 6 -42.05 -1.12 -8.29
C ARG A 6 -41.16 -0.65 -7.13
N SER A 7 -41.57 -0.80 -5.87
CA SER A 7 -40.97 -0.07 -4.74
C SER A 7 -39.90 -0.83 -3.94
N HIS A 8 -39.57 -2.09 -4.26
CA HIS A 8 -38.71 -2.91 -3.39
C HIS A 8 -37.28 -3.16 -3.89
N ILE A 9 -36.89 -2.61 -5.06
CA ILE A 9 -35.56 -2.85 -5.65
C ILE A 9 -34.51 -1.83 -5.15
N ARG A 10 -34.93 -0.65 -4.66
CA ARG A 10 -34.01 0.45 -4.27
C ARG A 10 -33.17 0.19 -3.01
N ARG A 11 -33.49 -0.84 -2.21
CA ARG A 11 -32.73 -1.18 -0.99
C ARG A 11 -31.52 -2.09 -1.28
N TRP A 12 -31.33 -2.51 -2.53
CA TRP A 12 -30.27 -3.42 -2.97
C TRP A 12 -29.04 -2.73 -3.59
N TRP A 13 -28.98 -1.39 -3.56
CA TRP A 13 -27.88 -0.62 -4.16
C TRP A 13 -27.34 0.48 -3.23
N CYS A 14 -27.28 0.20 -1.93
CA CYS A 14 -26.52 1.01 -0.97
C CYS A 14 -25.57 0.14 -0.13
N SER A 15 -25.87 -1.16 0.01
CA SER A 15 -25.00 -2.16 0.64
C SER A 15 -23.80 -2.58 -0.22
N ASN A 16 -23.76 -2.16 -1.50
CA ASN A 16 -22.72 -2.55 -2.47
C ASN A 16 -21.62 -1.49 -2.67
N ARG A 17 -21.46 -0.52 -1.75
CA ARG A 17 -20.38 0.48 -1.81
C ARG A 17 -19.26 0.24 -0.79
N LYS A 18 -19.53 -0.53 0.28
CA LYS A 18 -18.55 -0.86 1.32
C LYS A 18 -17.81 -2.19 1.09
N GLN A 19 -18.35 -3.10 0.27
CA GLN A 19 -17.76 -4.44 0.14
C GLN A 19 -16.53 -4.50 -0.80
N GLU A 20 -16.23 -3.44 -1.55
CA GLU A 20 -14.95 -3.34 -2.28
C GLU A 20 -13.76 -3.01 -1.35
N GLU A 21 -14.01 -2.63 -0.09
CA GLU A 21 -12.97 -2.36 0.93
C GLU A 21 -12.17 -3.63 1.32
N ALA A 22 -12.66 -4.83 0.98
CA ALA A 22 -12.10 -6.12 1.40
C ALA A 22 -11.25 -6.85 0.33
N LYS A 23 -10.62 -6.13 -0.61
CA LYS A 23 -9.65 -6.72 -1.55
C LYS A 23 -8.28 -6.98 -0.90
N ARG A 24 -8.28 -7.85 0.10
CA ARG A 24 -7.52 -9.12 0.12
C ARG A 24 -6.18 -9.13 -0.61
N VAL A 25 -5.16 -8.42 -0.11
CA VAL A 25 -3.75 -8.86 -0.28
C VAL A 25 -2.94 -8.37 0.91
N GLN A 26 -2.99 -9.12 2.01
CA GLN A 26 -1.97 -9.04 3.05
C GLN A 26 -0.96 -10.15 2.76
N ALA A 27 0.10 -9.81 2.03
CA ALA A 27 1.32 -10.59 2.05
C ALA A 27 2.23 -9.84 3.02
N ASN A 28 2.35 -10.36 4.24
CA ASN A 28 3.20 -9.79 5.28
C ASN A 28 4.66 -9.94 4.82
N LYS A 29 5.16 -8.96 4.06
CA LYS A 29 6.58 -8.86 3.75
C LYS A 29 7.25 -8.23 4.96
N GLU A 30 8.20 -8.94 5.55
CA GLU A 30 8.98 -8.43 6.66
C GLU A 30 10.04 -7.47 6.14
N PHE A 31 10.16 -6.31 6.79
CA PHE A 31 11.16 -5.29 6.52
C PHE A 31 11.46 -4.57 7.83
N HIS A 32 12.73 -4.23 8.03
CA HIS A 32 13.24 -3.62 9.24
C HIS A 32 13.55 -2.13 9.04
N LEU A 33 13.97 -1.49 10.13
CA LEU A 33 14.52 -0.15 10.09
C LEU A 33 15.77 -0.15 9.21
N HIS A 34 16.00 0.92 8.44
CA HIS A 34 17.15 1.08 7.56
C HIS A 34 17.25 0.13 6.36
N ASP A 35 16.28 -0.78 6.17
CA ASP A 35 16.21 -1.61 4.97
C ASP A 35 16.11 -0.76 3.69
N VAL A 36 16.80 -1.23 2.65
CA VAL A 36 16.75 -0.63 1.32
C VAL A 36 15.81 -1.45 0.44
N VAL A 37 14.73 -0.83 0.00
CA VAL A 37 13.64 -1.46 -0.75
C VAL A 37 13.56 -0.91 -2.18
N GLU A 38 13.22 -1.78 -3.12
CA GLU A 38 12.94 -1.38 -4.51
C GLU A 38 11.43 -1.21 -4.70
N MET A 39 11.03 -0.04 -5.19
CA MET A 39 9.65 0.26 -5.53
C MET A 39 9.31 -0.15 -6.96
N LYS A 40 8.04 -0.48 -7.23
CA LYS A 40 7.55 -0.78 -8.58
C LYS A 40 7.46 0.46 -9.47
N LYS A 41 7.14 1.62 -8.88
CA LYS A 41 7.06 2.89 -9.60
C LYS A 41 8.42 3.57 -9.55
N GLN A 42 8.90 4.01 -10.71
CA GLN A 42 10.13 4.77 -10.82
C GLN A 42 9.96 6.16 -10.19
N HIS A 43 10.96 6.57 -9.42
CA HIS A 43 11.02 7.94 -8.90
C HIS A 43 11.49 8.88 -10.03
N PRO A 44 11.01 10.13 -10.13
CA PRO A 44 11.45 11.09 -11.14
C PRO A 44 12.97 11.34 -11.20
N CYS A 45 13.74 10.96 -10.17
CA CYS A 45 15.21 11.02 -10.20
C CYS A 45 15.89 9.86 -10.94
N GLY A 46 15.14 8.85 -11.41
CA GLY A 46 15.69 7.65 -12.06
C GLY A 46 16.16 6.55 -11.10
N THR A 47 16.27 6.83 -9.80
CA THR A 47 16.62 5.82 -8.79
C THR A 47 15.37 5.12 -8.23
N ASN A 48 15.39 3.79 -8.20
CA ASN A 48 14.27 2.98 -7.70
C ASN A 48 14.49 2.46 -6.27
N ALA A 49 15.63 2.78 -5.67
CA ALA A 49 16.00 2.40 -4.31
C ALA A 49 15.50 3.43 -3.28
N TRP A 50 14.85 2.91 -2.24
CA TRP A 50 14.31 3.67 -1.13
C TRP A 50 14.78 3.08 0.18
N LYS A 51 15.29 3.90 1.07
CA LYS A 51 15.66 3.52 2.44
C LYS A 51 14.49 3.77 3.38
N VAL A 52 14.16 2.78 4.21
CA VAL A 52 13.14 2.90 5.25
C VAL A 52 13.76 3.60 6.46
N ILE A 53 13.21 4.75 6.86
CA ILE A 53 13.71 5.53 8.01
C ILE A 53 12.89 5.26 9.27
N ARG A 54 11.57 5.09 9.12
CA ARG A 54 10.66 4.83 10.25
C ARG A 54 9.68 3.73 9.86
N VAL A 55 9.52 2.76 10.75
CA VAL A 55 8.49 1.73 10.69
C VAL A 55 7.46 2.00 11.79
N GLY A 56 6.18 1.96 11.45
CA GLY A 56 5.06 2.25 12.36
C GLY A 56 3.72 2.07 11.65
N ALA A 57 2.71 2.82 12.06
CA ALA A 57 1.43 2.90 11.33
C ALA A 57 1.63 3.48 9.92
N ASP A 58 2.39 4.57 9.84
CA ASP A 58 2.88 5.17 8.60
C ASP A 58 4.38 4.94 8.46
N ILE A 59 4.80 4.62 7.24
CA ILE A 59 6.19 4.33 6.93
C ILE A 59 6.78 5.57 6.27
N ARG A 60 7.88 6.06 6.84
CA ARG A 60 8.67 7.13 6.21
C ARG A 60 9.81 6.50 5.45
N ILE A 61 9.87 6.78 4.15
CA ILE A 61 10.92 6.32 3.25
C ILE A 61 11.69 7.50 2.68
N LYS A 62 12.96 7.30 2.38
CA LYS A 62 13.83 8.29 1.74
C LYS A 62 14.42 7.70 0.46
N CYS A 63 14.37 8.46 -0.62
CA CYS A 63 15.04 8.07 -1.85
C CYS A 63 16.56 8.19 -1.68
N GLU A 64 17.31 7.17 -2.05
CA GLU A 64 18.78 7.17 -1.95
C GLU A 64 19.45 8.07 -3.00
N GLY A 65 18.77 8.39 -4.11
CA GLY A 65 19.33 9.24 -5.18
C GLY A 65 19.14 10.74 -4.96
N CYS A 66 17.98 11.17 -4.44
CA CYS A 66 17.67 12.60 -4.25
C CYS A 66 17.44 13.01 -2.80
N GLY A 67 17.41 12.06 -1.86
CA GLY A 67 17.18 12.34 -0.45
C GLY A 67 15.75 12.76 -0.08
N HIS A 68 14.80 12.76 -1.03
CA HIS A 68 13.41 13.12 -0.76
C HIS A 68 12.72 12.12 0.15
N SER A 69 12.04 12.62 1.20
CA SER A 69 11.33 11.78 2.17
C SER A 69 9.82 11.84 1.95
N VAL A 70 9.18 10.68 1.87
CA VAL A 70 7.72 10.55 1.71
C VAL A 70 7.14 9.71 2.84
N MET A 71 5.96 10.07 3.31
CA MET A 71 5.17 9.30 4.27
C MET A 71 4.10 8.52 3.52
N ILE A 72 4.06 7.19 3.71
CA ILE A 72 3.12 6.30 3.03
C ILE A 72 2.46 5.37 4.06
N PRO A 73 1.13 5.17 4.01
CA PRO A 73 0.46 4.19 4.85
C PRO A 73 0.98 2.77 4.55
N ARG A 74 1.13 1.94 5.58
CA ARG A 74 1.67 0.58 5.46
C ARG A 74 1.02 -0.26 4.34
N ARG A 75 -0.31 -0.20 4.22
CA ARG A 75 -1.08 -0.94 3.21
C ARG A 75 -0.71 -0.58 1.78
N GLU A 76 -0.41 0.70 1.52
CA GLU A 76 -0.01 1.14 0.20
C GLU A 76 1.45 0.80 -0.09
N PHE A 77 2.30 0.88 0.94
CA PHE A 77 3.71 0.51 0.86
C PHE A 77 3.89 -0.96 0.44
N GLU A 78 3.19 -1.89 1.11
CA GLU A 78 3.24 -3.33 0.80
C GLU A 78 2.82 -3.64 -0.65
N LYS A 79 1.84 -2.90 -1.20
CA LYS A 79 1.41 -3.05 -2.60
C LYS A 79 2.44 -2.54 -3.61
N LYS A 80 3.10 -1.43 -3.28
CA LYS A 80 4.07 -0.72 -4.15
C LYS A 80 5.48 -1.33 -4.09
N MET A 81 5.81 -2.05 -3.02
CA MET A 81 7.09 -2.74 -2.85
C MET A 81 7.24 -3.92 -3.83
N LYS A 82 8.40 -4.01 -4.49
CA LYS A 82 8.76 -5.12 -5.37
C LYS A 82 9.58 -6.17 -4.61
N LYS A 83 10.78 -5.79 -4.16
CA LYS A 83 11.74 -6.61 -3.40
C LYS A 83 12.51 -5.77 -2.38
N VAL A 84 13.06 -6.41 -1.36
CA VAL A 84 14.07 -5.82 -0.47
C VAL A 84 15.44 -6.11 -1.08
N LEU A 85 16.29 -5.08 -1.21
CA LEU A 85 17.63 -5.18 -1.80
C LEU A 85 18.68 -5.50 -0.73
N VAL A 86 18.55 -4.86 0.43
CA VAL A 86 19.46 -5.02 1.56
C VAL A 86 18.61 -5.08 2.82
N HIS A 87 18.73 -6.20 3.53
CA HIS A 87 18.27 -6.31 4.92
C HIS A 87 19.38 -5.79 5.81
N HIS A 88 19.10 -4.75 6.57
CA HIS A 88 20.00 -4.29 7.61
C HIS A 88 19.69 -5.11 8.86
N GLU A 89 20.22 -6.34 8.92
CA GLU A 89 20.33 -7.08 10.18
C GLU A 89 21.41 -6.38 11.00
N GLU A 90 20.98 -5.41 11.82
CA GLU A 90 21.83 -4.89 12.88
C GLU A 90 21.77 -5.88 14.05
N GLN A 91 22.96 -6.29 14.48
CA GLN A 91 23.30 -7.36 15.42
C GLN A 91 22.71 -7.15 16.83
#